data_AF-A0A0U5G1Y4-F1
#
_entry.id   AF-A0A0U5G1Y4-F1
#
_cell.length_a   1.000
_cell.length_b   1.000
_cell.length_c   1.000
_cell.angle_alpha   90.00
_cell.angle_beta   90.00
_cell.angle_gamma   90.00
#
_symmetry.space_group_name_H-M   'P 1'
#
loop_
_entity.id
_entity.type
_entity.pdbx_description
1 polymer ?
#
loop_
_entity_poly.entity_id
_entity_poly.type
_entity_poly.pdbx_seq_one_letter_code
_entity_poly.pdbx_strand_id
1 'polypeptide(L)'
;MTSHTSSFYHWRHSRKPRGSDVHSSGCGFTRAVILSVRDAAKVRSVVRETNEVTPNTDVILTTIHLDDFTSVVKATAEIAGQVDKIDVLINNACIMAIPWATNKARIEKELALTAYGESKTSNILVTVALADRLAEEHPGYMPSTSIIAHLPELDFKEIDATTRENTGFSADVEPKKALGQGVATTLVAVL
;
A
#
# COMPACT_ATOMS: atom_id res chain seq x y z
N MET A 1 -15.75 -21.86 -17.53
CA MET A 1 -15.46 -22.33 -16.16
C MET A 1 -15.32 -21.12 -15.25
N THR A 2 -16.24 -20.94 -14.30
CA THR A 2 -16.21 -19.85 -13.32
C THR A 2 -15.43 -20.28 -12.08
N SER A 3 -14.16 -19.90 -11.98
CA SER A 3 -13.37 -20.08 -10.75
C SER A 3 -13.93 -19.16 -9.67
N HIS A 4 -14.65 -19.75 -8.71
CA HIS A 4 -15.02 -19.10 -7.46
C HIS A 4 -13.95 -19.44 -6.44
N THR A 5 -13.22 -18.44 -5.95
CA THR A 5 -12.35 -18.56 -4.78
C THR A 5 -12.92 -17.63 -3.71
N SER A 6 -13.80 -18.17 -2.87
CA SER A 6 -14.20 -17.56 -1.61
C SER A 6 -13.58 -18.40 -0.50
N SER A 7 -12.48 -17.91 0.07
CA SER A 7 -11.88 -18.49 1.28
C SER A 7 -12.24 -17.60 2.47
N PHE A 8 -13.17 -18.07 3.30
CA PHE A 8 -13.41 -17.54 4.64
C PHE A 8 -12.29 -18.00 5.55
N TYR A 9 -11.63 -17.08 6.25
CA TYR A 9 -10.81 -17.42 7.41
C TYR A 9 -11.42 -16.79 8.67
N HIS A 10 -11.89 -17.66 9.57
CA HIS A 10 -12.21 -17.31 10.94
C HIS A 10 -10.90 -17.04 11.69
N TRP A 11 -10.55 -15.76 11.90
CA TRP A 11 -9.33 -15.38 12.61
C TRP A 11 -9.62 -15.22 14.11
N ARG A 12 -9.15 -16.16 14.92
CA ARG A 12 -9.22 -16.13 16.39
C ARG A 12 -7.82 -16.00 16.94
N HIS A 13 -7.38 -14.80 17.31
CA HIS A 13 -6.19 -14.63 18.17
C HIS A 13 -6.60 -14.18 19.56
N SER A 14 -6.48 -15.12 20.50
CA SER A 14 -6.44 -14.84 21.93
C SER A 14 -4.98 -14.64 22.35
N ARG A 15 -4.61 -13.41 22.74
CA ARG A 15 -3.69 -13.19 23.85
C ARG A 15 -4.41 -12.33 24.89
N LYS A 16 -4.90 -13.01 25.94
CA LYS A 16 -5.54 -12.37 27.09
C LYS A 16 -4.44 -11.74 27.96
N PRO A 17 -4.55 -10.47 28.40
CA PRO A 17 -3.78 -9.99 29.55
C PRO A 17 -4.24 -10.77 30.79
N ARG A 18 -3.29 -11.13 31.66
CA ARG A 18 -3.61 -11.73 32.95
C ARG A 18 -4.24 -10.67 33.86
N GLY A 19 -5.49 -10.89 34.24
CA GLY A 19 -6.15 -10.26 35.39
C GLY A 19 -7.09 -9.10 35.06
N SER A 20 -8.37 -9.40 34.81
CA SER A 20 -9.55 -8.69 35.35
C SER A 20 -10.83 -9.29 34.76
N ASP A 21 -11.94 -8.97 35.40
CA ASP A 21 -13.12 -9.81 35.60
C ASP A 21 -13.97 -10.17 34.37
N VAL A 22 -14.63 -11.32 34.54
CA VAL A 22 -15.59 -11.95 33.65
C VAL A 22 -16.88 -11.15 33.70
N HIS A 23 -17.24 -10.41 32.63
CA HIS A 23 -18.61 -10.20 32.13
C HIS A 23 -18.54 -9.49 30.74
N SER A 24 -19.21 -10.07 29.75
CA SER A 24 -19.30 -9.64 28.33
C SER A 24 -17.99 -9.66 27.52
N SER A 25 -17.55 -10.86 27.14
CA SER A 25 -16.49 -11.08 26.15
C SER A 25 -16.95 -10.70 24.73
N GLY A 26 -16.91 -9.39 24.43
CA GLY A 26 -16.86 -8.86 23.08
C GLY A 26 -15.44 -9.07 22.53
N CYS A 27 -15.37 -9.70 21.35
CA CYS A 27 -14.16 -9.81 20.55
C CYS A 27 -13.48 -8.43 20.41
N GLY A 28 -12.15 -8.36 20.47
CA GLY A 28 -11.41 -7.10 20.25
C GLY A 28 -11.94 -6.42 19.00
N PHE A 29 -12.48 -5.21 19.16
CA PHE A 29 -13.40 -4.58 18.21
C PHE A 29 -12.75 -4.37 16.84
N THR A 30 -12.96 -5.31 15.92
CA THR A 30 -12.88 -5.00 14.49
C THR A 30 -14.02 -4.04 14.19
N ARG A 31 -13.71 -2.75 14.16
CA ARG A 31 -14.69 -1.69 13.94
C ARG A 31 -15.23 -1.72 12.51
N ALA A 32 -14.38 -2.07 11.54
CA ALA A 32 -14.77 -2.23 10.15
C ALA A 32 -14.00 -3.36 9.46
N VAL A 33 -14.63 -3.98 8.47
CA VAL A 33 -14.02 -4.91 7.51
C VAL A 33 -14.27 -4.35 6.11
N ILE A 34 -13.19 -4.11 5.37
CA ILE A 34 -13.26 -3.72 3.96
C ILE A 34 -13.13 -4.98 3.10
N LEU A 35 -14.16 -5.29 2.34
CA LEU A 35 -14.14 -6.36 1.34
C LEU A 35 -13.85 -5.76 -0.03
N SER A 36 -12.60 -5.91 -0.45
CA SER A 36 -12.14 -5.52 -1.78
C SER A 36 -12.51 -6.61 -2.79
N VAL A 37 -13.44 -6.31 -3.71
CA VAL A 37 -14.06 -7.31 -4.59
C VAL A 37 -14.14 -6.82 -6.04
N ARG A 38 -14.12 -7.74 -7.00
CA ARG A 38 -14.31 -7.38 -8.42
C ARG A 38 -15.78 -7.11 -8.77
N ASP A 39 -16.69 -7.78 -8.07
CA ASP A 39 -18.13 -7.74 -8.34
C ASP A 39 -18.89 -7.73 -7.01
N ALA A 40 -19.32 -6.54 -6.60
CA ALA A 40 -20.03 -6.33 -5.35
C ALA A 40 -21.36 -7.11 -5.28
N ALA A 41 -21.98 -7.41 -6.42
CA ALA A 41 -23.25 -8.13 -6.45
C ALA A 41 -23.09 -9.59 -5.97
N LYS A 42 -21.91 -10.19 -6.19
CA LYS A 42 -21.63 -11.59 -5.83
C LYS A 42 -21.31 -11.81 -4.36
N VAL A 43 -21.01 -10.75 -3.61
CA VAL A 43 -20.68 -10.84 -2.18
C VAL A 43 -21.81 -10.41 -1.26
N ARG A 44 -23.00 -10.11 -1.79
CA ARG A 44 -24.15 -9.69 -0.96
C ARG A 44 -24.54 -10.71 0.11
N SER A 45 -24.50 -12.01 -0.17
CA SER A 45 -24.76 -13.04 0.83
C SER A 45 -23.69 -13.03 1.93
N VAL A 46 -22.42 -12.90 1.54
CA VAL A 46 -21.28 -12.81 2.48
C VAL A 46 -21.43 -11.60 3.40
N VAL A 47 -21.81 -10.44 2.86
CA VAL A 47 -22.08 -9.24 3.67
C VAL A 47 -23.20 -9.50 4.67
N ARG A 48 -24.30 -10.13 4.24
CA ARG A 48 -25.42 -10.45 5.12
C ARG A 48 -25.00 -11.39 6.25
N GLU A 49 -24.32 -12.48 5.91
CA GLU A 49 -23.83 -13.47 6.87
C GLU A 49 -22.82 -12.85 7.85
N THR A 50 -21.94 -11.97 7.36
CA THR A 50 -20.99 -11.25 8.22
C THR A 50 -21.73 -10.37 9.21
N ASN A 51 -22.72 -9.60 8.77
CA ASN A 51 -23.52 -8.75 9.65
C ASN A 51 -24.33 -9.55 10.69
N GLU A 52 -24.77 -10.76 10.35
CA GLU A 52 -25.47 -11.65 11.29
C GLU A 52 -24.53 -12.15 12.40
N VAL A 53 -23.27 -12.46 12.08
CA VAL A 53 -22.27 -12.97 13.04
C VAL A 53 -21.59 -11.85 13.83
N THR A 54 -21.35 -10.70 13.18
CA THR A 54 -20.67 -9.53 13.75
C THR A 54 -21.52 -8.27 13.57
N PRO A 55 -22.63 -8.12 14.32
CA PRO A 55 -23.58 -7.02 14.14
C PRO A 55 -23.02 -5.62 14.49
N ASN A 56 -21.86 -5.57 15.15
CA ASN A 56 -21.17 -4.32 15.53
C ASN A 56 -19.94 -4.03 14.65
N THR A 57 -19.80 -4.72 13.52
CA THR A 57 -18.68 -4.52 12.58
C THR A 57 -19.22 -3.92 11.29
N ASP A 58 -18.70 -2.77 10.89
CA ASP A 58 -19.08 -2.13 9.64
C ASP A 58 -18.47 -2.91 8.47
N VAL A 59 -19.30 -3.44 7.57
CA VAL A 59 -18.83 -4.11 6.35
C VAL A 59 -18.86 -3.13 5.18
N ILE A 60 -17.68 -2.74 4.70
CA ILE A 60 -17.51 -1.77 3.62
C ILE A 60 -17.09 -2.53 2.37
N LEU A 61 -17.68 -2.20 1.21
CA LEU A 61 -17.31 -2.79 -0.07
C LEU A 61 -16.50 -1.81 -0.89
N THR A 62 -15.34 -2.25 -1.39
CA THR A 62 -14.53 -1.49 -2.35
C THR A 62 -14.35 -2.32 -3.61
N THR A 63 -14.58 -1.72 -4.79
CA THR A 63 -14.38 -2.44 -6.04
C THR A 63 -12.93 -2.35 -6.50
N ILE A 64 -12.29 -3.50 -6.75
CA ILE A 64 -10.92 -3.57 -7.26
C ILE A 64 -10.78 -4.63 -8.36
N HIS A 65 -10.11 -4.23 -9.45
CA HIS A 65 -9.64 -5.12 -10.51
C HIS A 65 -8.12 -5.23 -10.42
N LEU A 66 -7.63 -6.31 -9.82
CA LEU A 66 -6.20 -6.50 -9.57
C LEU A 66 -5.36 -6.63 -10.85
N ASP A 67 -5.96 -7.02 -11.99
CA ASP A 67 -5.30 -7.03 -13.29
C ASP A 67 -5.30 -5.65 -14.00
N ASP A 68 -5.97 -4.65 -13.44
CA ASP A 68 -5.97 -3.25 -13.89
C ASP A 68 -5.29 -2.35 -12.84
N PHE A 69 -4.04 -1.99 -13.09
CA PHE A 69 -3.25 -1.24 -12.10
C PHE A 69 -3.76 0.18 -11.85
N THR A 70 -4.57 0.75 -12.75
CA THR A 70 -5.28 2.01 -12.51
C THR A 70 -6.42 1.80 -11.52
N SER A 71 -7.16 0.69 -11.65
CA SER A 71 -8.16 0.27 -10.66
C SER A 71 -7.53 0.06 -9.28
N VAL A 72 -6.34 -0.54 -9.21
CA VAL A 72 -5.61 -0.74 -7.94
C VAL A 72 -5.33 0.59 -7.26
N VAL A 73 -4.75 1.58 -7.97
CA VAL A 73 -4.47 2.90 -7.39
C VAL A 73 -5.75 3.56 -6.86
N LYS A 74 -6.80 3.57 -7.67
CA LYS A 74 -8.07 4.20 -7.30
C LYS A 74 -8.66 3.55 -6.04
N ALA A 75 -8.73 2.22 -6.02
CA ALA A 75 -9.28 1.48 -4.88
C ALA A 75 -8.46 1.71 -3.60
N THR A 76 -7.12 1.74 -3.69
CA THR A 76 -6.28 2.00 -2.52
C THR A 76 -6.42 3.42 -1.98
N ALA A 77 -6.62 4.42 -2.85
CA ALA A 77 -6.90 5.79 -2.42
C ALA A 77 -8.27 5.91 -1.75
N GLU A 78 -9.27 5.20 -2.28
CA GLU A 78 -10.60 5.12 -1.70
C GLU A 78 -10.55 4.48 -0.30
N ILE A 79 -9.87 3.34 -0.16
CA ILE A 79 -9.67 2.65 1.11
C ILE A 79 -8.97 3.55 2.14
N ALA A 80 -7.91 4.24 1.73
CA ALA A 80 -7.20 5.17 2.61
C ALA A 80 -8.08 6.33 3.08
N GLY A 81 -9.04 6.78 2.26
CA GLY A 81 -10.01 7.81 2.67
C GLY A 81 -11.17 7.29 3.52
N GLN A 82 -11.36 5.98 3.66
CA GLN A 82 -12.46 5.38 4.42
C GLN A 82 -12.07 5.04 5.86
N VAL A 83 -10.79 4.83 6.15
CA VAL A 83 -10.31 4.41 7.48
C VAL A 83 -9.01 5.11 7.86
N ASP A 84 -8.91 5.51 9.14
CA ASP A 84 -7.70 6.14 9.67
C ASP A 84 -6.53 5.15 9.84
N LYS A 85 -6.83 3.85 9.90
CA LYS A 85 -5.83 2.80 10.14
C LYS A 85 -6.26 1.47 9.52
N ILE A 86 -5.28 0.78 8.95
CA ILE A 86 -5.40 -0.62 8.53
C ILE A 86 -4.58 -1.48 9.49
N ASP A 87 -5.24 -2.32 10.29
CA ASP A 87 -4.56 -3.23 11.22
C ASP A 87 -4.06 -4.50 10.54
N VAL A 88 -4.82 -5.02 9.57
CA VAL A 88 -4.54 -6.28 8.88
C VAL A 88 -4.91 -6.13 7.41
N LEU A 89 -3.98 -6.49 6.52
CA LEU A 89 -4.22 -6.68 5.10
C LEU A 89 -4.11 -8.17 4.77
N ILE A 90 -5.13 -8.73 4.13
CA ILE A 90 -5.14 -10.13 3.69
C ILE A 90 -5.20 -10.16 2.16
N ASN A 91 -4.06 -10.43 1.55
CA ASN A 91 -3.96 -10.73 0.12
C ASN A 91 -4.35 -12.19 -0.09
N ASN A 92 -5.59 -12.42 -0.54
CA ASN A 92 -6.16 -13.75 -0.74
C ASN A 92 -6.64 -13.98 -2.18
N ALA A 93 -6.70 -12.93 -3.00
CA ALA A 93 -7.30 -13.00 -4.33
C ALA A 93 -6.34 -13.67 -5.31
N CYS A 94 -6.77 -14.77 -5.91
CA CYS A 94 -5.96 -15.53 -6.85
C CYS A 94 -6.83 -16.08 -7.98
N ILE A 95 -6.26 -16.12 -9.18
CA ILE A 95 -6.77 -16.86 -10.32
C ILE A 95 -5.72 -17.88 -10.75
N MET A 96 -6.17 -19.04 -11.18
CA MET A 96 -5.32 -20.15 -11.60
C MET A 96 -5.99 -20.87 -12.77
N ALA A 97 -5.16 -21.38 -13.70
CA ALA A 97 -5.58 -22.19 -14.83
C ALA A 97 -6.62 -21.51 -15.75
N ILE A 98 -6.41 -20.23 -16.06
CA ILE A 98 -7.21 -19.51 -17.07
C ILE A 98 -6.58 -19.61 -18.46
N PRO A 99 -7.35 -19.46 -19.56
CA PRO A 99 -6.76 -19.32 -20.89
C PRO A 99 -5.76 -18.16 -20.92
N TRP A 100 -4.62 -18.38 -21.57
CA TRP A 100 -3.57 -17.37 -21.68
C TRP A 100 -4.12 -16.09 -22.32
N ALA A 101 -3.90 -14.98 -21.63
CA ALA A 101 -4.25 -13.65 -22.09
C ALA A 101 -3.40 -12.63 -21.34
N THR A 102 -3.30 -11.43 -21.90
CA THR A 102 -2.64 -10.31 -21.22
C THR A 102 -3.65 -9.29 -20.71
N ASN A 103 -3.25 -8.53 -19.68
CA ASN A 103 -3.96 -7.33 -19.27
C ASN A 103 -3.66 -6.15 -20.21
N LYS A 104 -4.20 -4.96 -19.89
CA LYS A 104 -3.99 -3.72 -20.66
C LYS A 104 -2.51 -3.31 -20.74
N ALA A 105 -1.70 -3.69 -19.75
CA ALA A 105 -0.26 -3.44 -19.69
C ALA A 105 0.57 -4.53 -20.40
N ARG A 106 -0.06 -5.45 -21.14
CA ARG A 106 0.59 -6.58 -21.84
C ARG A 106 1.31 -7.56 -20.91
N ILE A 107 0.89 -7.65 -19.65
CA ILE A 107 1.36 -8.65 -18.67
C ILE A 107 0.36 -9.81 -18.67
N GLU A 108 0.87 -11.04 -18.59
CA GLU A 108 0.05 -12.25 -18.44
C GLU A 108 -0.93 -12.11 -17.26
N LYS A 109 -2.19 -12.49 -17.44
CA LYS A 109 -3.28 -12.17 -16.50
C LYS A 109 -3.12 -12.80 -15.11
N GLU A 110 -2.68 -14.05 -14.99
CA GLU A 110 -2.46 -14.70 -13.70
C GLU A 110 -1.37 -13.96 -12.90
N LEU A 111 -0.25 -13.66 -13.56
CA LEU A 111 0.86 -12.89 -13.00
C LEU A 111 0.44 -11.46 -12.65
N ALA A 112 -0.31 -10.79 -13.53
CA ALA A 112 -0.80 -9.44 -13.32
C ALA A 112 -1.70 -9.35 -12.08
N LEU A 113 -2.58 -10.34 -11.88
CA LEU A 113 -3.52 -10.36 -10.75
C LEU A 113 -2.86 -10.84 -9.46
N THR A 114 -2.36 -12.07 -9.44
CA THR A 114 -1.96 -12.80 -8.23
C THR A 114 -0.62 -12.31 -7.67
N ALA A 115 0.27 -11.79 -8.51
CA ALA A 115 1.55 -11.25 -8.04
C ALA A 115 1.56 -9.72 -8.04
N TYR A 116 1.42 -9.09 -9.22
CA TYR A 116 1.60 -7.64 -9.34
C TYR A 116 0.48 -6.84 -8.68
N GLY A 117 -0.77 -7.23 -8.89
CA GLY A 117 -1.94 -6.54 -8.32
C GLY A 117 -1.92 -6.53 -6.80
N GLU A 118 -1.73 -7.70 -6.17
CA GLU A 118 -1.68 -7.83 -4.71
C GLU A 118 -0.45 -7.13 -4.10
N SER A 119 0.73 -7.28 -4.72
CA SER A 119 1.96 -6.56 -4.29
C SER A 119 1.78 -5.05 -4.37
N LYS A 120 1.23 -4.54 -5.47
CA LYS A 120 0.99 -3.11 -5.67
C LYS A 120 -0.05 -2.55 -4.69
N THR A 121 -1.10 -3.31 -4.39
CA THR A 121 -2.09 -2.96 -3.37
C THR A 121 -1.40 -2.77 -2.01
N SER A 122 -0.58 -3.75 -1.62
CA SER A 122 0.18 -3.70 -0.35
C SER A 122 1.13 -2.52 -0.29
N ASN A 123 1.93 -2.32 -1.35
CA ASN A 123 2.91 -1.25 -1.40
C ASN A 123 2.25 0.13 -1.27
N ILE A 124 1.13 0.37 -1.97
CA ILE A 124 0.44 1.67 -1.88
C ILE A 124 -0.13 1.89 -0.48
N LEU A 125 -0.85 0.92 0.09
CA LEU A 125 -1.45 1.07 1.41
C LEU A 125 -0.40 1.26 2.51
N VAL A 126 0.73 0.52 2.44
CA VAL A 126 1.86 0.71 3.35
C VAL A 126 2.49 2.09 3.15
N THR A 127 2.65 2.55 1.91
CA THR A 127 3.24 3.85 1.61
C THR A 127 2.38 4.99 2.16
N VAL A 128 1.06 4.92 1.96
CA VAL A 128 0.13 5.92 2.51
C VAL A 128 0.19 5.93 4.04
N ALA A 129 0.12 4.75 4.68
CA ALA A 129 0.21 4.66 6.13
C ALA A 129 1.57 5.08 6.71
N LEU A 130 2.64 4.99 5.91
CA LEU A 130 3.97 5.48 6.28
C LEU A 130 4.08 6.99 6.08
N ALA A 131 3.47 7.55 5.03
CA ALA A 131 3.53 8.97 4.71
C ALA A 131 3.12 9.85 5.90
N ASP A 132 2.08 9.47 6.64
CA ASP A 132 1.62 10.18 7.85
C ASP A 132 2.64 10.18 9.00
N ARG A 133 3.65 9.30 8.94
CA ARG A 133 4.72 9.15 9.95
C ARG A 133 6.08 9.60 9.45
N LEU A 134 6.19 10.09 8.21
CA LEU A 134 7.46 10.56 7.68
C LEU A 134 7.78 11.96 8.23
N ALA A 135 9.00 12.11 8.74
CA ALA A 135 9.58 13.43 8.91
C ALA A 135 9.99 13.97 7.52
N GLU A 136 9.82 15.28 7.32
CA GLU A 136 10.32 15.97 6.12
C GLU A 136 11.85 16.02 6.17
N GLU A 137 12.50 14.99 5.62
CA GLU A 137 13.97 14.87 5.59
C GLU A 137 14.46 14.72 4.15
N HIS A 138 15.37 15.61 3.73
CA HIS A 138 15.97 15.54 2.40
C HIS A 138 17.00 14.40 2.34
N PRO A 139 16.97 13.50 1.34
CA PRO A 139 17.87 12.36 1.26
C PRO A 139 19.30 12.74 0.82
N GLY A 140 19.73 14.01 0.89
CA GLY A 140 21.06 14.48 0.47
C GLY A 140 21.40 14.19 -0.99
N TYR A 141 22.62 14.52 -1.42
CA TYR A 141 23.08 14.22 -2.79
C TYR A 141 24.36 13.39 -2.82
N MET A 142 24.56 12.69 -3.94
CA MET A 142 25.74 11.86 -4.19
C MET A 142 26.48 12.28 -5.46
N PRO A 143 27.62 13.00 -5.34
CA PRO A 143 28.36 13.51 -6.49
C PRO A 143 29.12 12.41 -7.27
N SER A 144 29.27 11.21 -6.71
CA SER A 144 30.00 10.10 -7.32
C SER A 144 29.18 9.23 -8.28
N THR A 145 27.91 9.56 -8.53
CA THR A 145 27.09 8.84 -9.52
C THR A 145 27.42 9.30 -10.93
N SER A 146 27.16 8.46 -11.93
CA SER A 146 27.33 8.81 -13.34
C SER A 146 26.15 9.60 -13.94
N ILE A 147 25.23 10.12 -13.11
CA ILE A 147 23.99 10.77 -13.58
C ILE A 147 24.27 12.00 -14.47
N ILE A 148 25.40 12.68 -14.23
CA ILE A 148 25.84 13.86 -14.99
C ILE A 148 26.85 13.54 -16.10
N ALA A 149 27.24 12.28 -16.29
CA ALA A 149 28.34 11.90 -17.18
C ALA A 149 28.08 12.25 -18.67
N HIS A 150 26.82 12.49 -19.03
CA HIS A 150 26.39 12.85 -20.39
C HIS A 150 25.69 14.20 -20.46
N LEU A 151 25.87 15.05 -19.45
CA LEU A 151 25.41 16.44 -19.45
C LEU A 151 26.60 17.34 -19.77
N PRO A 152 26.78 17.74 -21.05
CA PRO A 152 28.01 18.38 -21.52
C PRO A 152 28.24 19.79 -20.95
N GLU A 153 27.21 20.45 -20.42
CA GLU A 153 27.25 21.85 -19.97
C GLU A 153 26.40 22.06 -18.70
N LEU A 154 26.72 21.38 -17.61
CA LEU A 154 26.17 21.75 -16.30
C LEU A 154 27.02 22.86 -15.68
N ASP A 155 26.50 24.10 -15.66
CA ASP A 155 27.06 25.16 -14.83
C ASP A 155 26.48 25.11 -13.42
N PHE A 156 27.27 24.63 -12.46
CA PHE A 156 26.87 24.57 -11.06
C PHE A 156 26.53 25.93 -10.44
N LYS A 157 27.04 27.04 -11.01
CA LYS A 157 26.67 28.40 -10.58
C LYS A 157 25.26 28.77 -11.03
N GLU A 158 24.89 28.35 -12.24
CA GLU A 158 23.53 28.53 -12.74
C GLU A 158 22.54 27.69 -11.92
N ILE A 159 22.90 26.44 -11.59
CA ILE A 159 22.09 25.58 -10.70
C ILE A 159 21.84 26.25 -9.35
N ASP A 160 22.88 26.80 -8.72
CA ASP A 160 22.74 27.48 -7.42
C ASP A 160 21.92 28.78 -7.53
N ALA A 161 22.08 29.55 -8.61
CA ALA A 161 21.28 30.75 -8.87
C ALA A 161 19.79 30.40 -9.07
N THR A 162 19.48 29.42 -9.92
CA THR A 162 18.12 28.94 -10.19
C THR A 162 17.49 28.29 -8.95
N THR A 163 18.28 27.58 -8.13
CA THR A 163 17.79 27.00 -6.87
C THR A 163 17.38 28.09 -5.89
N ARG A 164 18.18 29.16 -5.75
CA ARG A 164 17.82 30.30 -4.91
C ARG A 164 16.59 31.04 -5.42
N GLU A 165 16.47 31.24 -6.73
CA GLU A 165 15.30 31.87 -7.33
C GLU A 165 14.01 31.09 -7.06
N ASN A 166 14.05 29.76 -7.20
CA ASN A 166 12.86 28.92 -7.09
C ASN A 166 12.50 28.56 -5.64
N THR A 167 13.48 28.40 -4.76
CA THR A 167 13.28 27.82 -3.41
C THR A 167 13.66 28.75 -2.27
N GLY A 168 14.44 29.80 -2.54
CA GLY A 168 15.04 30.65 -1.50
C GLY A 168 16.28 30.04 -0.82
N PHE A 169 16.68 28.81 -1.16
CA PHE A 169 17.83 28.09 -0.60
C PHE A 169 18.96 27.92 -1.63
N SER A 170 20.19 27.73 -1.14
CA SER A 170 21.36 27.43 -1.99
C SER A 170 21.40 25.97 -2.41
N ALA A 171 22.04 25.64 -3.52
CA ALA A 171 22.34 24.25 -3.88
C ALA A 171 23.40 23.60 -2.93
N ASP A 172 24.17 24.41 -2.21
CA ASP A 172 25.24 23.94 -1.31
C ASP A 172 24.79 23.56 0.11
N VAL A 173 23.52 23.81 0.48
CA VAL A 173 23.00 23.39 1.80
C VAL A 173 22.69 21.89 1.88
N GLU A 174 22.77 21.16 0.77
CA GLU A 174 22.51 19.74 0.78
C GLU A 174 23.70 18.91 1.31
N PRO A 175 23.50 17.99 2.26
CA PRO A 175 24.58 17.18 2.79
C PRO A 175 25.07 16.14 1.76
N LYS A 176 26.39 16.12 1.52
CA LYS A 176 27.07 15.11 0.69
C LYS A 176 27.01 13.74 1.36
N LYS A 177 26.54 12.72 0.63
CA LYS A 177 26.52 11.32 1.10
C LYS A 177 27.72 10.52 0.59
N ALA A 178 28.20 9.60 1.43
CA ALA A 178 29.18 8.60 1.03
C ALA A 178 28.55 7.53 0.12
N LEU A 179 29.35 6.87 -0.73
CA LEU A 179 28.87 5.84 -1.68
C LEU A 179 28.01 4.76 -0.99
N GLY A 180 28.46 4.28 0.17
CA GLY A 180 27.71 3.29 0.97
C GLY A 180 26.32 3.76 1.41
N GLN A 181 26.13 5.07 1.62
CA GLN A 181 24.84 5.64 2.03
C GLN A 181 23.83 5.77 0.89
N GLY A 182 24.26 5.71 -0.39
CA GLY A 182 23.33 5.76 -1.52
C GLY A 182 23.03 4.41 -2.16
N VAL A 183 23.73 3.34 -1.79
CA VAL A 183 23.40 1.97 -2.19
C VAL A 183 22.52 1.25 -1.17
N ALA A 184 22.33 1.83 0.02
CA ALA A 184 21.53 1.27 1.10
C ALA A 184 20.16 1.94 1.20
N THR A 185 19.13 1.16 1.47
CA THR A 185 17.82 1.67 1.91
C THR A 185 17.91 2.00 3.40
N THR A 186 17.98 3.28 3.75
CA THR A 186 18.01 3.73 5.14
C THR A 186 16.59 3.91 5.68
N LEU A 187 16.28 3.28 6.81
CA LEU A 187 15.04 3.47 7.56
C LEU A 187 15.39 3.98 8.96
N VAL A 188 14.87 5.14 9.33
CA VAL A 188 15.02 5.72 10.68
C VAL A 188 13.65 5.70 11.35
N ALA A 189 13.52 4.92 12.43
CA ALA A 189 12.28 4.85 13.20
C ALA A 189 12.41 5.76 14.44
N VAL A 190 11.41 6.62 14.67
CA VAL A 190 11.23 7.29 15.96
C VAL A 190 10.47 6.31 16.85
N LEU A 191 11.07 5.90 17.98
CA LEU A 191 10.50 4.95 18.94
C LEU A 191 9.67 5.65 20.02
#